data_AF-M0N9Z3-F1
#
_entry.id   AF-M0N9Z3-F1
#
_cell.length_a   1.000
_cell.length_b   1.000
_cell.length_c   1.000
_cell.angle_alpha   90.00
_cell.angle_beta   90.00
_cell.angle_gamma   90.00
#
_symmetry.space_group_name_H-M   'P 1'
#
loop_
_entity.id
_entity.type
_entity.pdbx_description
1 polymer ?
#
loop_
_entity_poly.entity_id
_entity_poly.type
_entity_poly.pdbx_seq_one_letter_code
_entity_poly.pdbx_strand_id
1 'polypeptide(L)'
;MFANLIAEGSAVPPTLTPSEERIEQVRDKLRDQMRVVKDVFRAGEVAVLYDDFHAILDDLQVYVANPVKAQFDRGVDIFVTSTQSGRGDLTLADGDLSGRVCSVDVPTWTTRDLELIGRNGFDMLDASVDEGTITSVAERADGSPTEMHRLCLAAL
;
A
#
# COMPACT_ATOMS: atom_id res chain seq x y z
N MET A 1 -52.28 -15.04 3.42
CA MET A 1 -52.54 -13.61 3.18
C MET A 1 -51.30 -12.87 3.67
N PHE A 2 -50.39 -12.54 2.72
CA PHE A 2 -49.16 -11.72 2.81
C PHE A 2 -48.06 -12.24 3.78
N ALA A 3 -46.86 -12.73 3.41
CA ALA A 3 -45.94 -12.53 2.28
C ALA A 3 -45.54 -11.06 2.03
N ASN A 4 -44.56 -10.56 2.79
CA ASN A 4 -43.44 -9.71 2.33
C ASN A 4 -42.62 -9.17 3.52
N LEU A 5 -41.42 -9.69 3.72
CA LEU A 5 -40.34 -8.98 4.42
C LEU A 5 -38.99 -9.44 3.85
N ILE A 6 -38.68 -8.95 2.65
CA ILE A 6 -37.30 -8.83 2.15
C ILE A 6 -37.20 -7.42 1.56
N ALA A 7 -36.40 -6.56 2.18
CA ALA A 7 -35.59 -5.51 1.54
C ALA A 7 -35.07 -4.52 2.61
N GLU A 8 -33.97 -4.85 3.28
CA GLU A 8 -33.02 -3.81 3.69
C GLU A 8 -31.79 -4.01 2.80
N GLY A 9 -31.79 -3.26 1.70
CA GLY A 9 -30.67 -3.22 0.78
C GLY A 9 -29.45 -2.63 1.47
N SER A 10 -28.38 -3.41 1.51
CA SER A 10 -27.03 -2.89 1.67
C SER A 10 -26.82 -1.88 0.54
N ALA A 11 -26.84 -0.60 0.88
CA ALA A 11 -26.51 0.47 -0.06
C ALA A 11 -25.02 0.32 -0.38
N VAL A 12 -24.72 -0.34 -1.50
CA VAL A 12 -23.44 -0.21 -2.17
C VAL A 12 -23.25 1.29 -2.40
N PRO A 13 -22.20 1.94 -1.85
CA PRO A 13 -21.97 3.35 -2.10
C PRO A 13 -21.88 3.55 -3.62
N PRO A 14 -22.44 4.64 -4.17
CA PRO A 14 -22.42 4.86 -5.61
C PRO A 14 -20.96 4.85 -6.05
N THR A 15 -20.57 3.82 -6.80
CA THR A 15 -19.29 3.79 -7.51
C THR A 15 -19.28 5.03 -8.38
N LEU A 16 -18.52 6.04 -7.98
CA LEU A 16 -18.35 7.27 -8.74
C LEU A 16 -17.65 6.86 -10.03
N THR A 17 -18.41 6.65 -11.11
CA THR A 17 -17.84 6.41 -12.43
C THR A 17 -17.10 7.69 -12.82
N PRO A 18 -15.76 7.67 -12.91
CA PRO A 18 -15.01 8.85 -13.30
C PRO A 18 -15.46 9.32 -14.68
N SER A 19 -15.54 10.63 -14.91
CA SER A 19 -15.81 11.14 -16.25
C SER A 19 -14.72 10.66 -17.22
N GLU A 20 -15.07 10.41 -18.48
CA GLU A 20 -14.12 9.99 -19.51
C GLU A 20 -12.92 10.95 -19.61
N GLU A 21 -13.14 12.24 -19.41
CA GLU A 21 -12.09 13.27 -19.32
C GLU A 21 -11.11 13.04 -18.17
N ARG A 22 -11.60 12.60 -17.00
CA ARG A 22 -10.77 12.31 -15.82
C ARG A 22 -9.91 11.07 -16.05
N ILE A 23 -10.47 10.05 -16.68
CA ILE A 23 -9.75 8.83 -17.07
C ILE A 23 -8.64 9.20 -18.06
N GLU A 24 -8.93 10.03 -19.06
CA GLU A 24 -7.96 10.47 -20.06
C GLU A 24 -6.83 11.31 -19.43
N GLN A 25 -7.15 12.24 -18.53
CA GLN A 25 -6.14 13.02 -17.80
C GLN A 25 -5.23 12.15 -16.93
N VAL A 26 -5.82 11.18 -16.21
CA VAL A 26 -5.05 10.22 -15.40
C VAL A 26 -4.16 9.37 -16.31
N ARG A 27 -4.69 8.92 -17.45
CA ARG A 27 -3.96 8.12 -18.45
C ARG A 27 -2.75 8.86 -19.01
N ASP A 28 -2.91 10.11 -19.41
CA ASP A 28 -1.81 10.91 -19.96
C ASP A 28 -0.75 11.21 -18.90
N LYS A 29 -1.17 11.54 -17.68
CA LYS A 29 -0.24 11.75 -16.55
C LYS A 29 0.54 10.47 -16.21
N LEU A 30 -0.14 9.33 -16.13
CA LEU A 30 0.48 8.03 -15.92
C LEU A 30 1.45 7.67 -17.06
N ARG A 31 1.08 7.96 -18.31
CA ARG A 31 1.95 7.73 -19.48
C ARG A 31 3.23 8.56 -19.40
N ASP A 32 3.13 9.83 -19.02
CA ASP A 32 4.29 10.71 -18.87
C ASP A 32 5.18 10.31 -17.69
N GLN A 33 4.58 10.02 -16.52
CA GLN A 33 5.33 9.49 -15.37
C GLN A 33 6.03 8.17 -15.73
N MET A 34 5.33 7.27 -16.43
CA MET A 34 5.89 6.01 -16.87
C MET A 34 7.00 6.19 -17.92
N ARG A 35 6.94 7.22 -18.78
CA ARG A 35 8.02 7.55 -19.72
C ARG A 35 9.28 7.97 -18.96
N VAL A 36 9.14 8.88 -17.99
CA VAL A 36 10.25 9.32 -17.12
C VAL A 36 10.86 8.14 -16.37
N VAL A 37 10.01 7.29 -15.79
CA VAL A 37 10.41 6.07 -15.10
C VAL A 37 11.15 5.09 -16.04
N LYS A 38 10.71 4.93 -17.30
CA LYS A 38 11.41 4.12 -18.32
C LYS A 38 12.79 4.65 -18.68
N ASP A 39 12.95 5.96 -18.77
CA ASP A 39 14.24 6.58 -19.06
C ASP A 39 15.22 6.39 -17.89
N VAL A 40 14.71 6.42 -16.66
CA VAL A 40 15.46 6.09 -15.43
C VAL A 40 15.87 4.61 -15.40
N PHE A 41 15.01 3.65 -15.79
CA PHE A 41 15.35 2.22 -15.81
C PHE A 41 16.49 1.85 -16.75
N ARG A 42 16.67 2.59 -17.85
CA ARG A 42 17.80 2.36 -18.79
C ARG A 42 19.16 2.71 -18.20
N ALA A 43 19.21 3.46 -17.09
CA ALA A 43 20.44 3.89 -16.44
C ALA A 43 20.96 2.93 -15.35
N GLY A 44 20.20 1.89 -14.99
CA GLY A 44 20.59 0.83 -14.05
C GLY A 44 19.89 0.90 -12.68
N GLU A 45 19.46 -0.27 -12.19
CA GLU A 45 19.01 -0.62 -10.82
C GLU A 45 17.92 0.25 -10.17
N VAL A 46 16.84 0.52 -10.89
CA VAL A 46 15.66 1.11 -10.25
C VAL A 46 14.58 0.05 -10.14
N ALA A 47 13.91 -0.01 -9.00
CA ALA A 47 12.70 -0.79 -8.78
C ALA A 47 11.48 0.14 -8.74
N VAL A 48 10.33 -0.29 -9.25
CA VAL A 48 9.06 0.42 -9.06
C VAL A 48 8.40 -0.08 -7.79
N LEU A 49 7.99 0.84 -6.91
CA LEU A 49 7.05 0.54 -5.83
C LEU A 49 5.68 1.14 -6.16
N TYR A 50 4.66 0.29 -6.23
CA TYR A 50 3.26 0.70 -6.23
C TYR A 50 2.74 0.57 -4.80
N ASP A 51 2.65 1.71 -4.10
CA ASP A 51 2.16 1.73 -2.73
C ASP A 51 0.63 1.86 -2.70
N ASP A 52 -0.02 1.18 -1.75
CA ASP A 52 -1.47 1.19 -1.51
C ASP A 52 -2.32 0.96 -2.77
N PHE A 53 -2.00 -0.05 -3.58
CA PHE A 53 -2.68 -0.30 -4.87
C PHE A 53 -4.21 -0.40 -4.74
N HIS A 54 -4.68 -1.02 -3.66
CA HIS A 54 -6.10 -1.17 -3.32
C HIS A 54 -6.86 0.16 -3.16
N ALA A 55 -6.17 1.29 -2.96
CA ALA A 55 -6.79 2.60 -2.86
C ALA A 55 -7.14 3.21 -4.23
N ILE A 56 -6.63 2.62 -5.33
CA ILE A 56 -6.95 3.03 -6.70
C ILE A 56 -8.35 2.54 -7.04
N LEU A 57 -9.15 3.37 -7.73
CA LEU A 57 -10.48 2.98 -8.22
C LEU A 57 -10.37 1.79 -9.18
N ASP A 58 -11.29 0.83 -9.08
CA ASP A 58 -11.28 -0.43 -9.83
C ASP A 58 -11.08 -0.26 -11.34
N ASP A 59 -11.73 0.74 -11.94
CA ASP A 59 -11.61 1.03 -13.37
C ASP A 59 -10.21 1.55 -13.73
N LEU A 60 -9.59 2.33 -12.84
CA LEU A 60 -8.22 2.81 -12.97
C LEU A 60 -7.17 1.73 -12.68
N GLN A 61 -7.47 0.74 -11.84
CA GLN A 61 -6.55 -0.37 -11.55
C GLN A 61 -6.17 -1.15 -12.82
N VAL A 62 -7.14 -1.40 -13.72
CA VAL A 62 -6.89 -2.07 -15.01
C VAL A 62 -5.89 -1.28 -15.87
N TYR A 63 -6.01 0.05 -15.88
CA TYR A 63 -5.08 0.93 -16.62
C TYR A 63 -3.68 0.97 -16.00
N VAL A 64 -3.56 0.76 -14.70
CA VAL A 64 -2.27 0.70 -13.99
C VAL A 64 -1.63 -0.69 -14.11
N ALA A 65 -2.41 -1.77 -14.06
CA ALA A 65 -1.92 -3.14 -14.14
C ALA A 65 -1.31 -3.48 -15.52
N ASN A 66 -1.89 -2.97 -16.60
CA ASN A 66 -1.38 -3.23 -17.96
C ASN A 66 0.10 -2.81 -18.16
N PRO A 67 0.53 -1.59 -17.76
CA PRO A 67 1.94 -1.22 -17.83
C PRO A 67 2.87 -1.99 -16.89
N VAL A 68 2.39 -2.50 -15.75
CA VAL A 68 3.19 -3.35 -14.84
C VAL A 68 3.72 -4.57 -15.59
N LYS A 69 2.87 -5.24 -16.37
CA LYS A 69 3.28 -6.36 -17.23
C LYS A 69 4.40 -5.97 -18.20
N ALA A 70 4.21 -4.84 -18.89
CA ALA A 70 5.17 -4.35 -19.88
C ALA A 70 6.51 -3.90 -19.28
N GLN A 71 6.52 -3.49 -18.01
CA GLN A 71 7.74 -3.16 -17.26
C GLN A 71 8.46 -4.43 -16.81
N PHE A 72 7.74 -5.41 -16.25
CA PHE A 72 8.31 -6.69 -15.83
C PHE A 72 8.98 -7.42 -17.01
N ASP A 73 8.32 -7.48 -18.17
CA ASP A 73 8.87 -8.10 -19.39
C ASP A 73 10.16 -7.41 -19.89
N ARG A 74 10.46 -6.19 -19.42
CA ARG A 74 11.68 -5.44 -19.74
C ARG A 74 12.79 -5.60 -18.69
N GLY A 75 12.59 -6.45 -17.69
CA GLY A 75 13.54 -6.68 -16.61
C GLY A 75 13.53 -5.61 -15.52
N VAL A 76 12.40 -4.93 -15.33
CA VAL A 76 12.21 -4.00 -14.21
C VAL A 76 11.74 -4.76 -12.98
N ASP A 77 12.40 -4.55 -11.84
CA ASP A 77 11.93 -5.06 -10.56
C ASP A 77 10.72 -4.25 -10.08
N ILE A 78 9.65 -4.93 -9.71
CA ILE A 78 8.39 -4.31 -9.33
C ILE A 78 7.92 -4.87 -8.00
N PHE A 79 7.61 -3.97 -7.08
CA PHE A 79 7.01 -4.25 -5.78
C PHE A 79 5.66 -3.56 -5.72
N VAL A 80 4.66 -4.26 -5.18
CA VAL A 80 3.33 -3.73 -4.96
C VAL A 80 2.97 -3.99 -3.51
N THR A 81 2.64 -2.94 -2.76
CA THR A 81 2.12 -3.08 -1.40
C THR A 81 0.62 -3.24 -1.45
N SER A 82 0.11 -4.06 -0.56
CA SER A 82 -1.32 -4.31 -0.46
C SER A 82 -1.69 -4.65 0.98
N THR A 83 -2.92 -4.29 1.34
CA THR A 83 -3.59 -4.87 2.50
C THR A 83 -3.90 -6.35 2.25
N GLN A 84 -4.20 -7.09 3.32
CA GLN A 84 -4.54 -8.50 3.24
C GLN A 84 -5.73 -8.76 2.29
N SER A 85 -6.74 -7.89 2.30
CA SER A 85 -7.91 -7.99 1.42
C SER A 85 -7.61 -7.64 -0.03
N GLY A 86 -6.70 -6.69 -0.27
CA GLY A 86 -6.34 -6.23 -1.62
C GLY A 86 -5.29 -7.09 -2.34
N ARG A 87 -4.84 -8.20 -1.73
CA ARG A 87 -3.74 -9.04 -2.25
C ARG A 87 -3.98 -9.55 -3.67
N GLY A 88 -5.25 -9.68 -4.06
CA GLY A 88 -5.66 -10.12 -5.40
C GLY A 88 -5.85 -9.00 -6.42
N ASP A 89 -5.93 -7.74 -6.01
CA ASP A 89 -6.43 -6.63 -6.83
C ASP A 89 -5.64 -6.47 -8.13
N LEU A 90 -4.31 -6.56 -8.06
CA LEU A 90 -3.44 -6.48 -9.24
C LEU A 90 -3.70 -7.60 -10.25
N THR A 91 -3.93 -8.83 -9.76
CA THR A 91 -4.16 -10.00 -10.61
C THR A 91 -5.59 -10.03 -11.15
N LEU A 92 -6.55 -9.48 -10.39
CA LEU A 92 -7.92 -9.26 -10.86
C LEU A 92 -7.98 -8.19 -11.95
N ALA A 93 -7.16 -7.13 -11.81
CA ALA A 93 -7.07 -6.04 -12.78
C ALA A 93 -6.40 -6.48 -14.10
N ASP A 94 -5.43 -7.39 -14.05
CA ASP A 94 -4.85 -8.03 -15.24
C ASP A 94 -4.57 -9.52 -14.99
N GLY A 95 -5.42 -10.38 -15.55
CA GLY A 95 -5.33 -11.83 -15.42
C GLY A 95 -4.02 -12.43 -15.95
N ASP A 96 -3.29 -11.76 -16.85
CA ASP A 96 -2.00 -12.24 -17.35
C ASP A 96 -0.87 -12.13 -16.31
N LEU A 97 -1.08 -11.34 -15.26
CA LEU A 97 -0.19 -11.29 -14.10
C LEU A 97 -0.34 -12.53 -13.21
N SER A 98 -1.38 -13.35 -13.43
CA SER A 98 -1.56 -14.63 -12.75
C SER A 98 -0.35 -15.53 -12.97
N GLY A 99 0.26 -15.99 -11.89
CA GLY A 99 1.47 -16.83 -11.92
C GLY A 99 2.78 -16.06 -12.13
N ARG A 100 2.74 -14.73 -12.31
CA ARG A 100 3.92 -13.85 -12.31
C ARG A 100 4.07 -13.09 -11.00
N VAL A 101 2.99 -12.93 -10.25
CA VAL A 101 2.98 -12.29 -8.94
C VAL A 101 3.31 -13.31 -7.85
N CYS A 102 4.27 -12.96 -7.01
CA CYS A 102 4.54 -13.62 -5.74
C CYS A 102 4.24 -12.64 -4.61
N SER A 103 3.50 -13.08 -3.59
CA SER A 103 3.24 -12.24 -2.41
C SER A 103 4.12 -12.68 -1.25
N VAL A 104 4.68 -11.69 -0.54
CA VAL A 104 5.39 -11.88 0.71
C VAL A 104 4.56 -11.23 1.81
N ASP A 105 4.17 -12.00 2.80
CA ASP A 105 3.38 -11.50 3.93
C ASP A 105 4.32 -10.86 4.97
N VAL A 106 4.01 -9.65 5.42
CA VAL A 106 4.73 -8.96 6.49
C VAL A 106 4.20 -9.47 7.84
N PRO A 107 5.07 -9.97 8.74
CA PRO A 107 4.62 -10.48 10.03
C PRO A 107 4.10 -9.37 10.94
N THR A 108 3.31 -9.76 11.93
CA THR A 108 2.86 -8.86 13.01
C THR A 108 4.06 -8.39 13.84
N TRP A 109 4.09 -7.12 14.21
CA TRP A 109 5.14 -6.56 15.05
C TRP A 109 4.97 -7.03 16.49
N THR A 110 6.04 -7.54 17.08
CA THR A 110 6.05 -7.88 18.51
C THR A 110 6.41 -6.65 19.33
N THR A 111 6.08 -6.64 20.63
CA THR A 111 6.51 -5.59 21.56
C THR A 111 8.02 -5.36 21.48
N ARG A 112 8.81 -6.43 21.34
CA ARG A 112 10.27 -6.35 21.20
C ARG A 112 10.70 -5.62 19.93
N ASP A 113 10.00 -5.83 18.82
CA ASP A 113 10.27 -5.13 17.56
C ASP A 113 9.91 -3.64 17.69
N LEU A 114 8.81 -3.33 18.37
CA LEU A 114 8.39 -1.95 18.63
C LEU A 114 9.39 -1.21 19.54
N GLU A 115 9.94 -1.86 20.56
CA GLU A 115 10.99 -1.27 21.39
C GLU A 115 12.21 -0.83 20.56
N LEU A 116 12.54 -1.53 19.47
CA LEU A 116 13.65 -1.13 18.58
C LEU A 116 13.37 0.22 17.90
N ILE A 117 12.10 0.52 17.58
CA ILE A 117 11.70 1.82 17.03
C ILE A 117 12.03 2.93 18.04
N GLY A 118 11.65 2.73 19.31
CA GLY A 118 11.94 3.68 20.37
C GLY A 118 13.44 3.85 20.61
N ARG A 119 14.16 2.73 20.84
CA ARG A 119 15.62 2.74 21.09
C ARG A 119 16.39 3.45 19.98
N ASN A 120 16.16 3.04 18.73
CA ASN A 120 16.86 3.61 17.58
C ASN A 120 16.44 5.06 17.33
N GLY A 121 15.16 5.37 17.48
CA GLY A 121 14.62 6.71 17.25
C GLY A 121 15.17 7.73 18.24
N PHE A 122 15.16 7.42 19.55
CA PHE A 122 15.68 8.32 20.58
C PHE A 122 17.20 8.48 20.48
N ASP A 123 17.95 7.41 20.21
CA ASP A 123 19.40 7.46 19.98
C ASP A 123 19.75 8.35 18.78
N MET A 124 19.05 8.21 17.66
CA MET A 124 19.24 9.07 16.48
C MET A 124 18.92 10.54 16.71
N LEU A 125 18.05 10.84 17.67
CA LEU A 125 17.65 12.20 18.03
C LEU A 125 18.50 12.81 19.16
N ASP A 126 19.50 12.08 19.66
CA ASP A 126 20.29 12.46 20.85
C ASP A 126 19.39 12.79 22.07
N ALA A 127 18.26 12.07 22.17
CA ALA A 127 17.27 12.23 23.23
C ALA A 127 17.42 11.10 24.25
N SER A 128 17.52 11.45 25.54
CA SER A 128 17.59 10.47 26.62
C SER A 128 16.19 10.14 27.14
N VAL A 129 15.76 8.90 26.95
CA VAL A 129 14.52 8.35 27.52
C VAL A 129 14.87 7.05 28.24
N ASP A 130 14.25 6.81 29.39
CA ASP A 130 14.50 5.59 30.15
C ASP A 130 13.86 4.36 29.49
N GLU A 131 14.49 3.21 29.69
CA GLU A 131 14.05 1.94 29.14
C GLU A 131 12.63 1.53 29.57
N GLY A 132 12.23 1.89 30.79
CA GLY A 132 10.88 1.60 31.29
C GLY A 132 9.81 2.36 30.50
N THR A 133 10.08 3.61 30.13
CA THR A 133 9.22 4.41 29.26
C THR A 133 9.13 3.80 27.86
N ILE A 134 10.24 3.34 27.27
CA ILE A 134 10.23 2.68 25.94
C ILE A 134 9.35 1.41 25.96
N THR A 135 9.53 0.53 26.96
CA THR A 135 8.71 -0.68 27.10
C THR A 135 7.24 -0.33 27.31
N SER A 136 6.92 0.65 28.19
CA SER A 136 5.54 1.07 28.42
C SER A 136 4.85 1.61 27.16
N VAL A 137 5.59 2.37 26.36
CA VAL A 137 5.11 2.90 25.07
C VAL A 137 4.91 1.77 24.06
N ALA A 138 5.83 0.81 23.98
CA ALA A 138 5.73 -0.35 23.08
C ALA A 138 4.53 -1.26 23.43
N GLU A 139 4.25 -1.49 24.71
CA GLU A 139 3.07 -2.26 25.14
C GLU A 139 1.76 -1.56 24.76
N ARG A 140 1.72 -0.23 24.87
CA ARG A 140 0.55 0.58 24.51
C ARG A 140 0.33 0.72 23.01
N ALA A 141 1.38 0.56 22.21
CA ALA A 141 1.33 0.63 20.76
C ALA A 141 0.65 -0.60 20.13
N ASP A 142 0.42 -1.67 20.90
CA ASP A 142 -0.40 -2.83 20.52
C ASP A 142 -0.09 -3.40 19.13
N GLY A 143 1.20 -3.65 18.85
CA GLY A 143 1.64 -4.20 17.57
C GLY A 143 1.62 -3.22 16.39
N SER A 144 1.34 -1.93 16.62
CA SER A 144 1.29 -0.89 15.58
C SER A 144 2.55 -0.01 15.58
N PRO A 145 3.40 -0.07 14.54
CA PRO A 145 4.54 0.83 14.38
C PRO A 145 4.14 2.30 14.31
N THR A 146 2.98 2.59 13.74
CA THR A 146 2.47 3.97 13.64
C THR A 146 2.11 4.52 15.01
N GLU A 147 1.43 3.72 15.84
CA GLU A 147 1.15 4.13 17.22
C GLU A 147 2.42 4.23 18.06
N MET A 148 3.39 3.33 17.85
CA MET A 148 4.70 3.40 18.51
C MET A 148 5.37 4.76 18.26
N HIS A 149 5.48 5.19 16.99
CA HIS A 149 6.04 6.50 16.66
C HIS A 149 5.25 7.66 17.28
N ARG A 150 3.91 7.60 17.24
CA ARG A 150 3.05 8.64 17.81
C ARG A 150 3.25 8.78 19.33
N LEU A 151 3.38 7.65 20.02
CA LEU A 151 3.59 7.61 21.46
C LEU A 151 5.02 8.03 21.84
N CYS A 152 6.04 7.64 21.06
CA CYS A 152 7.42 8.12 21.24
C CYS A 152 7.50 9.63 21.11
N LEU A 153 6.84 10.23 20.12
CA LEU A 153 6.79 11.68 19.95
C LEU A 153 6.15 12.37 21.17
N ALA A 154 5.16 11.74 21.81
CA ALA A 154 4.53 12.27 23.02
C ALA A 154 5.35 12.04 24.31
N ALA A 155 6.42 11.24 24.23
CA ALA A 155 7.33 10.94 25.34
C ALA A 155 8.64 11.73 25.29
N LEU A 156 8.88 12.48 24.21
CA LEU A 156 9.90 13.55 24.12
C LEU A 156 9.48 14.76 24.97
#